data_AF-A0A7C4GC87-F1
#
_entry.id   AF-A0A7C4GC87-F1
#
_cell.length_a   1.000
_cell.length_b   1.000
_cell.length_c   1.000
_cell.angle_alpha   90.00
_cell.angle_beta   90.00
_cell.angle_gamma   90.00
#
_symmetry.space_group_name_H-M   'P 1'
#
loop_
_entity.id
_entity.type
_entity.pdbx_description
1 polymer ?
#
loop_
_entity_poly.entity_id
_entity_poly.type
_entity_poly.pdbx_seq_one_letter_code
_entity_poly.pdbx_strand_id
1 'polypeptide(L)'
;MRVPRLLSALLVVSAALAQVPSADSLTENTAAQWGAQADGASAAVYNESNAARVKTGVYSVRFETDGGFDTWLWTPVARNANWNLTDIAAIRLWVYAENPSPYGFQNASPWIRLGSSGGYYQYQTSTDLLSAAIGNWLQLTIPLAGDADWQRTQAGAVSLSDIDYFEFHADTWDYGFKLWLDGLEFRYATGGLPPPTNFQVTPYYSTARVTWTVVNDPSVAGYEIYRRTAAGTYGAPVKRVLVRNHFTDYNLTPGQTYVYKCVAIDGGGLNVSQFTPEVTVTLGTDPHEFSRHKNFEVLVAFYRGGYSQTDVLRLTNGLKQGMEFYWRTTGCRLNFDVTWMYIDGAPAGNDWWNVAVQADLRSRGVQNHQYDLAYLVGQNLAGCYGGYLVFGSTCASLGTTCGVAYPGKASNTDYTIAWTFTHEIHHALELMENLTSGTPEVLFCHFPWAYPDPLGPTGWHMDWGPHFDGIAATNRQYGDNWWTFPAPYDGYIECVDADRDGLPDGDLRVWRDELRFGSSAATPDTDGDGLPDLAEYSAYNFRGTSPTNPDSDGDGLPDGLDPFPLYVARPSIPRLAAPPVIDGVLEAAWPRLATGYYFTHNTTDFALTTYAGWDADNLYIAIAAGRQLRFALSI
;
A
#
# COMPACT_ATOMS: atom_id res chain seq x y z
N MET A 1 -38.93 -17.53 -3.55
CA MET A 1 -38.81 -16.08 -3.29
C MET A 1 -38.04 -15.47 -4.46
N ARG A 2 -38.46 -14.30 -4.96
CA ARG A 2 -38.20 -13.78 -6.32
C ARG A 2 -36.73 -13.42 -6.58
N VAL A 3 -36.19 -13.93 -7.69
CA VAL A 3 -34.93 -13.46 -8.30
C VAL A 3 -35.21 -12.15 -9.05
N PRO A 4 -34.51 -11.04 -8.81
CA PRO A 4 -34.74 -9.79 -9.54
C PRO A 4 -34.17 -9.88 -10.96
N ARG A 5 -34.97 -9.41 -11.93
CA ARG A 5 -34.61 -9.25 -13.35
C ARG A 5 -33.57 -8.14 -13.49
N LEU A 6 -32.47 -8.43 -14.18
CA LEU A 6 -31.54 -7.44 -14.73
C LEU A 6 -32.30 -6.52 -15.70
N LEU A 7 -32.44 -5.24 -15.34
CA LEU A 7 -32.80 -4.18 -16.28
C LEU A 7 -31.60 -3.93 -17.18
N SER A 8 -31.72 -4.24 -18.47
CA SER A 8 -30.80 -3.81 -19.51
C SER A 8 -31.01 -2.30 -19.73
N ALA A 9 -30.16 -1.47 -19.12
CA ALA A 9 -30.13 -0.04 -19.42
C ALA A 9 -29.62 0.16 -20.85
N LEU A 10 -30.44 0.83 -21.66
CA LEU A 10 -30.10 1.27 -23.00
C LEU A 10 -28.93 2.27 -22.89
N LEU A 11 -27.75 1.86 -23.33
CA LEU A 11 -26.55 2.70 -23.36
C LEU A 11 -26.75 3.78 -24.43
N VAL A 12 -27.24 4.96 -24.04
CA VAL A 12 -27.09 6.16 -24.86
C VAL A 12 -25.61 6.52 -24.78
N VAL A 13 -24.85 6.16 -25.82
CA VAL A 13 -23.50 6.68 -26.00
C VAL A 13 -23.63 8.15 -26.40
N SER A 14 -23.77 9.03 -25.42
CA SER A 14 -23.25 10.39 -25.58
C SER A 14 -21.75 10.23 -25.75
N ALA A 15 -21.17 10.76 -26.83
CA ALA A 15 -19.72 10.88 -26.94
C ALA A 15 -19.22 11.59 -25.68
N ALA A 16 -18.55 10.85 -24.79
CA ALA A 16 -17.97 11.43 -23.60
C ALA A 16 -16.88 12.41 -24.06
N LEU A 17 -16.96 13.66 -23.60
CA LEU A 17 -15.84 14.60 -23.71
C LEU A 17 -14.60 13.94 -23.10
N ALA A 18 -13.43 14.21 -23.67
CA ALA A 18 -12.19 13.64 -23.16
C ALA A 18 -11.84 14.24 -21.79
N GLN A 19 -11.27 13.40 -20.92
CA GLN A 19 -10.83 13.79 -19.59
C GLN A 19 -9.68 14.81 -19.67
N VAL A 20 -9.65 15.77 -18.74
CA VAL A 20 -8.51 16.68 -18.55
C VAL A 20 -7.25 15.83 -18.33
N PRO A 21 -6.11 16.14 -18.98
CA PRO A 21 -4.87 15.40 -18.78
C PRO A 21 -4.46 15.37 -17.31
N SER A 22 -4.00 14.22 -16.83
CA SER A 22 -3.39 14.16 -15.50
C SER A 22 -2.13 15.02 -15.46
N ALA A 23 -1.79 15.53 -14.27
CA ALA A 23 -0.60 16.35 -14.10
C ALA A 23 0.64 15.67 -14.69
N ASP A 24 1.44 16.44 -15.44
CA ASP A 24 2.69 16.03 -16.06
C ASP A 24 2.58 14.99 -17.19
N SER A 25 1.40 14.42 -17.44
CA SER A 25 1.21 13.38 -18.46
C SER A 25 1.52 13.84 -19.88
N LEU A 26 1.47 15.15 -20.15
CA LEU A 26 1.78 15.72 -21.47
C LEU A 26 3.26 15.98 -21.65
N THR A 27 4.10 15.86 -20.63
CA THR A 27 5.55 16.12 -20.68
C THR A 27 6.40 14.87 -20.46
N GLU A 28 5.79 13.77 -20.00
CA GLU A 28 6.45 12.50 -19.70
C GLU A 28 6.54 11.53 -20.89
N ASN A 29 7.69 11.54 -21.58
CA ASN A 29 8.00 10.67 -22.74
C ASN A 29 7.05 10.87 -23.93
N THR A 30 6.53 12.08 -24.11
CA THR A 30 5.43 12.42 -25.02
C THR A 30 5.84 13.19 -26.27
N ALA A 31 7.13 13.39 -26.58
CA ALA A 31 7.56 14.20 -27.72
C ALA A 31 6.89 13.87 -29.05
N ALA A 32 6.54 12.60 -29.30
CA ALA A 32 5.80 12.19 -30.51
C ALA A 32 4.34 12.71 -30.58
N GLN A 33 3.79 13.19 -29.46
CA GLN A 33 2.49 13.81 -29.34
C GLN A 33 2.54 15.33 -29.53
N TRP A 34 3.73 15.92 -29.60
CA TRP A 34 3.93 17.35 -29.80
C TRP A 34 4.28 17.67 -31.25
N GLY A 35 3.60 18.66 -31.82
CA GLY A 35 3.99 19.30 -33.07
C GLY A 35 4.81 20.55 -32.79
N ALA A 36 5.70 20.93 -33.70
CA ALA A 36 6.40 22.20 -33.63
C ALA A 36 6.66 22.81 -35.00
N GLN A 37 6.64 24.14 -35.07
CA GLN A 37 6.89 24.93 -36.27
C GLN A 37 7.62 26.23 -35.91
N ALA A 38 8.34 26.78 -36.88
CA ALA A 38 9.03 28.06 -36.80
C ALA A 38 8.85 28.80 -38.14
N ASP A 39 8.59 30.10 -38.09
CA ASP A 39 8.42 30.90 -39.31
C ASP A 39 9.74 30.97 -40.10
N GLY A 40 9.73 30.38 -41.31
CA GLY A 40 10.88 30.36 -42.21
C GLY A 40 12.09 29.53 -41.74
N ALA A 41 11.94 28.68 -40.71
CA ALA A 41 13.04 27.98 -40.05
C ALA A 41 12.70 26.53 -39.64
N SER A 42 13.66 25.81 -39.08
CA SER A 42 13.48 24.44 -38.58
C SER A 42 12.95 24.41 -37.14
N ALA A 43 12.20 23.36 -36.83
CA ALA A 43 11.61 23.12 -35.53
C ALA A 43 11.54 21.60 -35.28
N ALA A 44 11.97 21.15 -34.10
CA ALA A 44 11.94 19.74 -33.74
C ALA A 44 11.66 19.55 -32.24
N VAL A 45 11.06 18.42 -31.89
CA VAL A 45 10.71 18.06 -30.52
C VAL A 45 11.33 16.71 -30.15
N TYR A 46 11.87 16.61 -28.93
CA TYR A 46 12.57 15.44 -28.41
C TYR A 46 12.14 15.15 -26.98
N ASN A 47 12.19 13.87 -26.59
CA ASN A 47 12.14 13.49 -25.18
C ASN A 47 13.53 13.73 -24.57
N GLU A 48 13.59 14.46 -23.47
CA GLU A 48 14.81 14.69 -22.71
C GLU A 48 14.74 13.93 -21.39
N SER A 49 15.83 13.22 -21.05
CA SER A 49 15.92 12.43 -19.81
C SER A 49 17.13 12.81 -18.96
N ASN A 50 17.90 13.83 -19.35
CA ASN A 50 18.99 14.34 -18.52
C ASN A 50 18.40 15.01 -17.27
N ALA A 51 18.82 14.58 -16.08
CA ALA A 51 18.33 15.09 -14.81
C ALA A 51 18.52 16.62 -14.63
N ALA A 52 19.47 17.26 -15.31
CA ALA A 52 19.63 18.72 -15.30
C ALA A 52 18.56 19.45 -16.14
N ARG A 53 17.82 18.72 -16.96
CA ARG A 53 16.77 19.17 -17.89
C ARG A 53 15.44 18.45 -17.66
N VAL A 54 15.28 17.84 -16.49
CA VAL A 54 14.02 17.28 -15.99
C VAL A 54 13.76 17.91 -14.62
N LYS A 55 12.52 18.32 -14.40
CA LYS A 55 12.05 19.06 -13.23
C LYS A 55 10.93 18.32 -12.50
N THR A 56 10.05 17.66 -13.25
CA THR A 56 9.02 16.76 -12.72
C THR A 56 9.20 15.40 -13.41
N GLY A 57 8.84 14.32 -12.72
CA GLY A 57 8.91 12.95 -13.26
C GLY A 57 10.28 12.53 -13.82
N VAL A 58 10.29 11.96 -15.03
CA VAL A 58 11.44 11.26 -15.65
C VAL A 58 11.87 11.91 -16.96
N TYR A 59 10.94 12.50 -17.70
CA TYR A 59 11.20 13.12 -18.99
C TYR A 59 10.61 14.51 -19.08
N SER A 60 11.28 15.38 -19.83
CA SER A 60 10.70 16.65 -20.28
C SER A 60 10.60 16.71 -21.81
N VAL A 61 9.80 17.65 -22.30
CA VAL A 61 9.65 17.91 -23.74
C VAL A 61 10.64 18.99 -24.15
N ARG A 62 11.63 18.62 -24.96
CA ARG A 62 12.62 19.54 -25.51
C ARG A 62 12.23 20.00 -26.90
N PHE A 63 12.01 21.29 -27.06
CA PHE A 63 11.86 21.98 -28.33
C PHE A 63 13.18 22.61 -28.77
N GLU A 64 13.54 22.43 -30.04
CA GLU A 64 14.77 22.99 -30.65
C GLU A 64 14.43 23.63 -32.00
N THR A 65 14.91 24.84 -32.21
CA THR A 65 14.70 25.62 -33.44
C THR A 65 15.95 26.44 -33.79
N ASP A 66 16.12 26.75 -35.07
CA ASP A 66 17.06 27.76 -35.60
C ASP A 66 16.35 29.06 -36.03
N GLY A 67 15.06 29.22 -35.69
CA GLY A 67 14.25 30.37 -36.05
C GLY A 67 14.51 31.62 -35.21
N GLY A 68 14.30 32.79 -35.82
CA GLY A 68 14.45 34.13 -35.21
C GLY A 68 13.16 34.95 -35.17
N PHE A 69 12.03 34.31 -35.44
CA PHE A 69 10.69 34.90 -35.47
C PHE A 69 9.75 34.04 -34.63
N ASP A 70 8.44 34.18 -34.83
CA ASP A 70 7.43 33.37 -34.14
C ASP A 70 7.70 31.86 -34.34
N THR A 71 7.77 31.16 -33.23
CA THR A 71 7.87 29.70 -33.17
C THR A 71 6.85 29.17 -32.19
N TRP A 72 6.33 27.99 -32.46
CA TRP A 72 5.32 27.39 -31.60
C TRP A 72 5.44 25.88 -31.54
N LEU A 73 5.14 25.34 -30.38
CA LEU A 73 4.90 23.92 -30.16
C LEU A 73 3.49 23.70 -29.60
N TRP A 74 2.84 22.60 -30.00
CA TRP A 74 1.47 22.30 -29.58
C TRP A 74 1.27 20.81 -29.31
N THR A 75 0.28 20.49 -28.49
CA THR A 75 -0.15 19.12 -28.21
C THR A 75 -1.67 19.04 -28.06
N PRO A 76 -2.30 17.94 -28.52
CA PRO A 76 -1.72 16.86 -29.33
C PRO A 76 -1.48 17.30 -30.78
N VAL A 77 -0.58 16.62 -31.52
CA VAL A 77 -0.29 16.90 -32.95
C VAL A 77 -1.58 17.03 -33.77
N ALA A 78 -2.53 16.14 -33.52
CA ALA A 78 -3.79 16.03 -34.26
C ALA A 78 -4.82 17.13 -33.94
N ARG A 79 -4.60 17.94 -32.88
CA ARG A 79 -5.52 19.00 -32.43
C ARG A 79 -6.97 18.51 -32.34
N ASN A 80 -7.16 17.44 -31.57
CA ASN A 80 -8.45 16.77 -31.37
C ASN A 80 -8.61 16.32 -29.92
N ALA A 81 -8.05 17.09 -28.99
CA ALA A 81 -8.03 16.70 -27.59
C ALA A 81 -9.44 16.63 -26.96
N ASN A 82 -10.37 17.47 -27.39
CA ASN A 82 -11.75 17.57 -26.85
C ASN A 82 -11.78 17.70 -25.31
N TRP A 83 -10.87 18.48 -24.73
CA TRP A 83 -10.80 18.71 -23.29
C TRP A 83 -11.88 19.68 -22.83
N ASN A 84 -12.59 19.32 -21.76
CA ASN A 84 -13.44 20.25 -21.03
C ASN A 84 -12.64 20.91 -19.89
N LEU A 85 -12.29 22.18 -20.07
CA LEU A 85 -11.53 23.00 -19.14
C LEU A 85 -12.40 24.04 -18.40
N THR A 86 -13.73 23.90 -18.36
CA THR A 86 -14.61 24.90 -17.72
C THR A 86 -14.33 25.11 -16.24
N ASP A 87 -13.88 24.07 -15.54
CA ASP A 87 -13.63 24.09 -14.09
C ASP A 87 -12.15 24.31 -13.75
N ILE A 88 -11.30 24.50 -14.76
CA ILE A 88 -9.87 24.75 -14.62
C ILE A 88 -9.63 26.24 -14.39
N ALA A 89 -8.91 26.57 -13.32
CA ALA A 89 -8.55 27.94 -12.97
C ALA A 89 -7.22 28.37 -13.56
N ALA A 90 -6.24 27.47 -13.66
CA ALA A 90 -4.91 27.82 -14.17
C ALA A 90 -4.22 26.66 -14.90
N ILE A 91 -3.28 27.00 -15.78
CA ILE A 91 -2.27 26.08 -16.30
C ILE A 91 -0.99 26.32 -15.50
N ARG A 92 -0.27 25.27 -15.13
CA ARG A 92 1.07 25.38 -14.58
C ARG A 92 2.05 24.53 -15.38
N LEU A 93 3.24 25.06 -15.63
CA LEU A 93 4.35 24.32 -16.23
C LEU A 93 5.69 24.93 -15.84
N TRP A 94 6.74 24.13 -15.92
CA TRP A 94 8.12 24.57 -15.83
C TRP A 94 8.69 24.77 -17.24
N VAL A 95 9.52 25.82 -17.38
CA VAL A 95 10.23 26.14 -18.61
C VAL A 95 11.71 26.39 -18.31
N TYR A 96 12.59 25.77 -19.09
CA TYR A 96 14.02 26.08 -19.14
C TYR A 96 14.37 26.51 -20.56
N ALA A 97 15.29 27.46 -20.70
CA ALA A 97 15.76 27.91 -22.00
C ALA A 97 17.28 27.88 -22.12
N GLU A 98 17.75 27.52 -23.31
CA GLU A 98 19.10 27.83 -23.79
C GLU A 98 18.94 28.73 -25.01
N ASN A 99 19.37 29.98 -24.88
CA ASN A 99 19.25 30.98 -25.92
C ASN A 99 20.61 31.68 -26.11
N PRO A 100 21.23 31.59 -27.30
CA PRO A 100 22.52 32.20 -27.58
C PRO A 100 22.45 33.72 -27.76
N SER A 101 21.26 34.30 -27.96
CA SER A 101 21.11 35.75 -28.12
C SER A 101 21.44 36.49 -26.81
N PRO A 102 22.30 37.52 -26.83
CA PRO A 102 22.59 38.33 -25.65
C PRO A 102 21.42 39.21 -25.22
N TYR A 103 20.37 39.31 -26.04
CA TYR A 103 19.18 40.10 -25.78
C TYR A 103 17.98 39.26 -25.28
N GLY A 104 18.11 37.93 -25.32
CA GLY A 104 17.09 36.99 -24.85
C GLY A 104 15.86 36.91 -25.76
N PHE A 105 14.68 36.69 -25.16
CA PHE A 105 13.41 36.60 -25.87
C PHE A 105 12.75 37.97 -26.06
N GLN A 106 11.81 38.06 -27.01
CA GLN A 106 11.10 39.27 -27.37
C GLN A 106 9.60 39.06 -27.57
N ASN A 107 8.90 40.16 -27.86
CA ASN A 107 7.46 40.21 -28.10
C ASN A 107 6.63 39.67 -26.93
N ALA A 108 7.10 39.89 -25.69
CA ALA A 108 6.46 39.41 -24.46
C ALA A 108 6.21 37.89 -24.47
N SER A 109 7.25 37.14 -24.83
CA SER A 109 7.28 35.69 -24.79
C SER A 109 7.26 35.16 -23.35
N PRO A 110 6.52 34.07 -23.07
CA PRO A 110 5.81 33.22 -24.03
C PRO A 110 4.36 33.64 -24.26
N TRP A 111 3.76 33.17 -25.36
CA TRP A 111 2.31 33.25 -25.57
C TRP A 111 1.71 31.86 -25.45
N ILE A 112 0.71 31.72 -24.60
CA ILE A 112 0.02 30.45 -24.40
C ILE A 112 -1.32 30.49 -25.11
N ARG A 113 -1.63 29.45 -25.89
CA ARG A 113 -2.91 29.32 -26.58
C ARG A 113 -3.64 28.05 -26.19
N LEU A 114 -4.94 28.21 -25.94
CA LEU A 114 -5.90 27.11 -25.83
C LEU A 114 -6.90 27.27 -26.96
N GLY A 115 -6.95 26.32 -27.89
CA GLY A 115 -7.75 26.50 -29.10
C GLY A 115 -8.57 25.29 -29.50
N SER A 116 -9.47 25.56 -30.44
CA SER A 116 -10.36 24.62 -31.11
C SER A 116 -10.36 24.93 -32.61
N SER A 117 -11.01 24.11 -33.41
CA SER A 117 -11.18 24.39 -34.86
C SER A 117 -11.77 25.78 -35.19
N GLY A 118 -12.52 26.40 -34.29
CA GLY A 118 -13.19 27.69 -34.51
C GLY A 118 -12.44 28.94 -34.02
N GLY A 119 -11.36 28.78 -33.24
CA GLY A 119 -10.65 29.90 -32.60
C GLY A 119 -9.81 29.49 -31.39
N TYR A 120 -9.21 30.48 -30.72
CA TYR A 120 -8.37 30.25 -29.54
C TYR A 120 -8.46 31.39 -28.50
N TYR A 121 -8.23 31.02 -27.25
CA TYR A 121 -7.83 31.96 -26.20
C TYR A 121 -6.31 32.10 -26.22
N GLN A 122 -5.81 33.33 -26.15
CA GLN A 122 -4.38 33.62 -25.99
C GLN A 122 -4.14 34.30 -24.65
N TYR A 123 -3.13 33.81 -23.93
CA TYR A 123 -2.65 34.35 -22.66
C TYR A 123 -1.24 34.85 -22.86
N GLN A 124 -1.01 36.11 -22.51
CA GLN A 124 0.27 36.76 -22.73
C GLN A 124 0.51 37.82 -21.64
N THR A 125 1.77 37.96 -21.24
CA THR A 125 2.18 38.98 -20.29
C THR A 125 2.54 40.30 -20.97
N SER A 126 2.67 41.37 -20.20
CA SER A 126 3.16 42.66 -20.72
C SER A 126 4.70 42.72 -20.85
N THR A 127 5.40 41.73 -20.32
CA THR A 127 6.87 41.61 -20.31
C THR A 127 7.32 40.24 -20.80
N ASP A 128 8.58 40.15 -21.23
CA ASP A 128 9.23 38.89 -21.62
C ASP A 128 9.64 38.06 -20.40
N LEU A 129 8.76 37.14 -19.98
CA LEU A 129 9.05 36.22 -18.89
C LEU A 129 10.06 35.15 -19.29
N LEU A 130 10.07 34.74 -20.57
CA LEU A 130 10.85 33.60 -21.03
C LEU A 130 12.38 33.83 -20.93
N SER A 131 12.83 35.09 -20.97
CA SER A 131 14.23 35.45 -20.75
C SER A 131 14.74 35.07 -19.35
N ALA A 132 13.87 35.01 -18.35
CA ALA A 132 14.24 34.53 -17.01
C ALA A 132 14.45 33.01 -16.95
N ALA A 133 13.99 32.25 -17.95
CA ALA A 133 14.24 30.82 -18.07
C ALA A 133 15.61 30.51 -18.70
N ILE A 134 16.36 31.51 -19.18
CA ILE A 134 17.69 31.29 -19.77
C ILE A 134 18.64 30.81 -18.67
N GLY A 135 19.13 29.58 -18.81
CA GLY A 135 20.03 28.97 -17.84
C GLY A 135 19.36 28.48 -16.56
N ASN A 136 18.05 28.70 -16.36
CA ASN A 136 17.33 28.43 -15.11
C ASN A 136 15.91 27.89 -15.35
N TRP A 137 15.40 27.05 -14.44
CA TRP A 137 14.00 26.64 -14.47
C TRP A 137 13.09 27.75 -13.94
N LEU A 138 12.13 28.18 -14.76
CA LEU A 138 11.07 29.11 -14.41
C LEU A 138 9.73 28.39 -14.37
N GLN A 139 8.97 28.53 -13.29
CA GLN A 139 7.59 28.03 -13.25
C GLN A 139 6.63 29.12 -13.72
N LEU A 140 5.79 28.78 -14.69
CA LEU A 140 4.70 29.63 -15.14
C LEU A 140 3.39 29.13 -14.50
N THR A 141 2.57 30.06 -14.03
CA THR A 141 1.19 29.80 -13.61
C THR A 141 0.29 30.77 -14.37
N ILE A 142 -0.51 30.25 -15.29
CA ILE A 142 -1.33 31.02 -16.23
C ILE A 142 -2.80 30.89 -15.83
N PRO A 143 -3.45 31.93 -15.29
CA PRO A 143 -4.86 31.89 -14.94
C PRO A 143 -5.75 31.89 -16.19
N LEU A 144 -6.64 30.91 -16.32
CA LEU A 144 -7.58 30.80 -17.46
C LEU A 144 -8.60 31.95 -17.50
N ALA A 145 -8.86 32.60 -16.37
CA ALA A 145 -9.66 33.82 -16.34
C ALA A 145 -8.90 35.05 -16.88
N GLY A 146 -7.56 34.97 -16.95
CA GLY A 146 -6.67 36.12 -17.03
C GLY A 146 -6.57 36.86 -15.69
N ASP A 147 -5.53 37.68 -15.55
CA ASP A 147 -5.35 38.60 -14.42
C ASP A 147 -4.55 39.85 -14.83
N ALA A 148 -3.97 40.56 -13.87
CA ALA A 148 -3.18 41.75 -14.12
C ALA A 148 -1.85 41.46 -14.85
N ASP A 149 -1.31 40.26 -14.67
CA ASP A 149 -0.04 39.84 -15.24
C ASP A 149 -0.25 39.10 -16.56
N TRP A 150 -1.22 38.19 -16.61
CA TRP A 150 -1.61 37.40 -17.77
C TRP A 150 -2.88 37.93 -18.43
N GLN A 151 -2.69 38.68 -19.51
CA GLN A 151 -3.80 39.21 -20.30
C GLN A 151 -4.37 38.10 -21.18
N ARG A 152 -5.67 37.84 -21.03
CA ARG A 152 -6.43 36.92 -21.88
C ARG A 152 -7.13 37.66 -23.01
N THR A 153 -6.91 37.20 -24.23
CA THR A 153 -7.63 37.63 -25.44
C THR A 153 -8.29 36.44 -26.13
N GLN A 154 -9.28 36.71 -26.98
CA GLN A 154 -10.00 35.68 -27.74
C GLN A 154 -9.97 36.01 -29.23
N ALA A 155 -9.60 35.03 -30.04
CA ALA A 155 -9.70 35.09 -31.49
C ALA A 155 -10.67 34.00 -31.98
N GLY A 156 -11.65 34.38 -32.81
CA GLY A 156 -12.65 33.43 -33.33
C GLY A 156 -13.63 32.91 -32.27
N ALA A 157 -14.30 31.81 -32.60
CA ALA A 157 -15.27 31.14 -31.75
C ALA A 157 -14.60 29.95 -31.04
N VAL A 158 -14.42 30.06 -29.73
CA VAL A 158 -13.81 29.03 -28.88
C VAL A 158 -14.55 28.95 -27.56
N SER A 159 -14.63 27.76 -26.97
CA SER A 159 -15.21 27.50 -25.65
C SER A 159 -14.23 26.70 -24.81
N LEU A 160 -14.12 27.01 -23.52
CA LEU A 160 -13.36 26.16 -22.59
C LEU A 160 -13.93 24.76 -22.45
N SER A 161 -15.20 24.54 -22.81
CA SER A 161 -15.83 23.22 -22.77
C SER A 161 -15.36 22.26 -23.88
N ASP A 162 -14.60 22.76 -24.86
CA ASP A 162 -14.23 22.01 -26.06
C ASP A 162 -12.88 22.53 -26.61
N ILE A 163 -11.81 22.24 -25.87
CA ILE A 163 -10.44 22.63 -26.23
C ILE A 163 -9.72 21.46 -26.90
N ASP A 164 -9.23 21.69 -28.11
CA ASP A 164 -8.58 20.70 -28.97
C ASP A 164 -7.06 20.63 -28.79
N TYR A 165 -6.43 21.70 -28.31
CA TYR A 165 -4.98 21.78 -28.15
C TYR A 165 -4.52 22.82 -27.13
N PHE A 166 -3.36 22.55 -26.55
CA PHE A 166 -2.48 23.52 -25.89
C PHE A 166 -1.33 23.88 -26.83
N GLU A 167 -0.96 25.16 -26.88
CA GLU A 167 0.11 25.67 -27.73
C GLU A 167 0.95 26.72 -26.99
N PHE A 168 2.26 26.65 -27.16
CA PHE A 168 3.26 27.49 -26.52
C PHE A 168 4.06 28.19 -27.61
N HIS A 169 4.05 29.52 -27.61
CA HIS A 169 4.81 30.35 -28.52
C HIS A 169 6.03 30.96 -27.84
N ALA A 170 7.09 31.12 -28.63
CA ALA A 170 8.28 31.86 -28.24
C ALA A 170 8.89 32.58 -29.46
N ASP A 171 9.32 33.82 -29.22
CA ASP A 171 10.01 34.67 -30.18
C ASP A 171 11.31 35.16 -29.54
N THR A 172 12.43 35.02 -30.27
CA THR A 172 13.77 35.38 -29.79
C THR A 172 14.33 36.57 -30.54
N TRP A 173 15.16 37.37 -29.86
CA TRP A 173 16.13 38.18 -30.59
C TRP A 173 17.15 37.27 -31.29
N ASP A 174 17.68 37.72 -32.42
CA ASP A 174 18.57 36.94 -33.32
C ASP A 174 17.91 35.68 -33.88
N TYR A 175 18.48 34.49 -33.65
CA TYR A 175 17.94 33.23 -34.14
C TYR A 175 18.41 32.03 -33.30
N GLY A 176 17.53 31.05 -33.21
CA GLY A 176 17.78 29.73 -32.66
C GLY A 176 17.82 29.66 -31.13
N PHE A 177 17.16 28.67 -30.56
CA PHE A 177 17.16 28.40 -29.12
C PHE A 177 16.62 27.00 -28.84
N LYS A 178 16.73 26.59 -27.57
CA LYS A 178 16.12 25.37 -27.05
C LYS A 178 15.24 25.71 -25.86
N LEU A 179 14.07 25.08 -25.80
CA LEU A 179 13.18 25.10 -24.63
C LEU A 179 12.99 23.70 -24.10
N TRP A 180 12.85 23.57 -22.79
CA TRP A 180 12.34 22.37 -22.14
C TRP A 180 11.07 22.75 -21.41
N LEU A 181 9.97 22.09 -21.74
CA LEU A 181 8.70 22.19 -21.01
C LEU A 181 8.54 20.94 -20.15
N ASP A 182 8.11 21.13 -18.90
CA ASP A 182 7.98 20.03 -17.96
C ASP A 182 6.91 20.30 -16.88
N GLY A 183 6.35 19.26 -16.27
CA GLY A 183 5.34 19.40 -15.22
C GLY A 183 4.04 20.07 -15.69
N LEU A 184 3.66 19.93 -16.97
CA LEU A 184 2.46 20.59 -17.50
C LEU A 184 1.19 20.02 -16.84
N GLU A 185 0.42 20.88 -16.20
CA GLU A 185 -0.82 20.51 -15.52
C GLU A 185 -1.92 21.57 -15.65
N PHE A 186 -3.16 21.09 -15.69
CA PHE A 186 -4.38 21.91 -15.63
C PHE A 186 -4.93 21.86 -14.20
N ARG A 187 -4.89 23.00 -13.50
CA ARG A 187 -5.30 23.11 -12.11
C ARG A 187 -6.74 23.60 -11.99
N TYR A 188 -7.57 22.83 -11.31
CA TYR A 188 -8.90 23.27 -10.88
C TYR A 188 -8.81 24.54 -10.03
N ALA A 189 -9.89 25.33 -10.02
CA ALA A 189 -10.08 26.34 -8.98
C ALA A 189 -10.02 25.67 -7.60
N THR A 190 -9.51 26.37 -6.59
CA THR A 190 -9.63 25.87 -5.21
C THR A 190 -11.10 25.63 -4.92
N GLY A 191 -11.48 24.38 -4.67
CA GLY A 191 -12.88 24.02 -4.48
C GLY A 191 -13.70 23.79 -5.76
N GLY A 192 -13.06 23.61 -6.91
CA GLY A 192 -13.73 23.45 -8.22
C GLY A 192 -14.41 22.10 -8.42
N LEU A 193 -13.89 21.03 -7.82
CA LEU A 193 -14.50 19.70 -7.90
C LEU A 193 -15.66 19.54 -6.89
N PRO A 194 -16.67 18.70 -7.19
CA PRO A 194 -17.66 18.27 -6.22
C PRO A 194 -17.02 17.66 -4.98
N PRO A 195 -17.65 17.78 -3.79
CA PRO A 195 -17.09 17.22 -2.57
C PRO A 195 -17.02 15.68 -2.63
N PRO A 196 -16.10 15.04 -1.87
CA PRO A 196 -16.15 13.61 -1.64
C PRO A 196 -17.54 13.18 -1.16
N THR A 197 -18.04 12.05 -1.65
CA THR A 197 -19.39 11.57 -1.33
C THR A 197 -19.35 10.45 -0.30
N ASN A 198 -20.49 10.11 0.28
CA ASN A 198 -20.61 9.07 1.33
C ASN A 198 -19.60 9.24 2.47
N PHE A 199 -19.31 10.47 2.88
CA PHE A 199 -18.44 10.75 4.02
C PHE A 199 -19.13 10.30 5.31
N GLN A 200 -18.55 9.33 5.99
CA GLN A 200 -19.10 8.70 7.19
C GLN A 200 -18.06 8.63 8.29
N VAL A 201 -18.50 8.81 9.53
CA VAL A 201 -17.68 8.65 10.73
C VAL A 201 -18.40 7.69 11.67
N THR A 202 -17.73 6.59 12.02
CA THR A 202 -18.23 5.59 12.97
C THR A 202 -17.45 5.72 14.27
N PRO A 203 -18.07 6.18 15.37
CA PRO A 203 -17.39 6.34 16.64
C PRO A 203 -17.24 5.00 17.38
N TYR A 204 -16.15 4.87 18.13
CA TYR A 204 -15.89 3.82 19.12
C TYR A 204 -15.70 4.49 20.50
N TYR A 205 -14.97 3.86 21.42
CA TYR A 205 -14.73 4.40 22.76
C TYR A 205 -13.71 5.54 22.77
N SER A 206 -12.51 5.35 22.20
CA SER A 206 -11.48 6.39 22.06
C SER A 206 -10.92 6.50 20.64
N THR A 207 -11.57 5.87 19.67
CA THR A 207 -11.27 5.99 18.24
C THR A 207 -12.50 6.32 17.41
N ALA A 208 -12.31 6.75 16.16
CA ALA A 208 -13.36 6.91 15.16
C ALA A 208 -12.87 6.47 13.78
N ARG A 209 -13.63 5.61 13.11
CA ARG A 209 -13.35 5.22 11.72
C ARG A 209 -14.00 6.21 10.77
N VAL A 210 -13.18 6.88 9.96
CA VAL A 210 -13.61 7.84 8.93
C VAL A 210 -13.52 7.15 7.56
N THR A 211 -14.57 7.25 6.75
CA THR A 211 -14.61 6.66 5.40
C THR A 211 -15.32 7.59 4.40
N TRP A 212 -15.00 7.47 3.12
CA TRP A 212 -15.67 8.19 2.03
C TRP A 212 -15.61 7.43 0.72
N THR A 213 -16.31 7.94 -0.30
CA THR A 213 -16.14 7.53 -1.69
C THR A 213 -15.13 8.46 -2.37
N VAL A 214 -14.16 7.88 -3.08
CA VAL A 214 -13.13 8.63 -3.80
C VAL A 214 -13.74 9.50 -4.91
N VAL A 215 -13.17 10.68 -5.10
CA VAL A 215 -13.39 11.52 -6.28
C VAL A 215 -12.54 10.96 -7.42
N ASN A 216 -13.19 10.45 -8.46
CA ASN A 216 -12.52 9.85 -9.62
C ASN A 216 -12.09 10.93 -10.62
N ASP A 217 -11.10 11.73 -10.23
CA ASP A 217 -10.51 12.78 -11.07
C ASP A 217 -8.97 12.68 -11.05
N PRO A 218 -8.27 12.81 -12.19
CA PRO A 218 -6.82 12.62 -12.26
C PRO A 218 -6.02 13.70 -11.54
N SER A 219 -6.62 14.85 -11.20
CA SER A 219 -5.96 15.87 -10.40
C SER A 219 -5.96 15.55 -8.91
N VAL A 220 -6.77 14.59 -8.44
CA VAL A 220 -6.89 14.24 -7.03
C VAL A 220 -5.77 13.27 -6.66
N ALA A 221 -4.85 13.72 -5.80
CA ALA A 221 -3.76 12.90 -5.27
C ALA A 221 -4.06 12.34 -3.87
N GLY A 222 -5.05 12.91 -3.17
CA GLY A 222 -5.42 12.46 -1.83
C GLY A 222 -6.53 13.29 -1.21
N TYR A 223 -6.64 13.19 0.11
CA TYR A 223 -7.66 13.81 0.93
C TYR A 223 -7.07 14.36 2.22
N GLU A 224 -7.65 15.46 2.69
CA GLU A 224 -7.43 15.96 4.03
C GLU A 224 -8.69 15.86 4.87
N ILE A 225 -8.50 15.40 6.11
CA ILE A 225 -9.57 15.23 7.08
C ILE A 225 -9.36 16.26 8.17
N TYR A 226 -10.41 17.00 8.47
CA TYR A 226 -10.42 18.04 9.49
C TYR A 226 -11.36 17.62 10.61
N ARG A 227 -10.94 17.83 11.87
CA ARG A 227 -11.73 17.57 13.07
C ARG A 227 -11.74 18.79 13.96
N ARG A 228 -12.89 19.04 14.61
CA ARG A 228 -13.03 19.97 15.74
C ARG A 228 -13.91 19.35 16.81
N THR A 229 -13.85 19.88 18.04
CA THR A 229 -14.88 19.59 19.05
C THR A 229 -16.14 20.40 18.74
N ALA A 230 -17.28 20.04 19.33
CA ALA A 230 -18.54 20.75 19.13
C ALA A 230 -18.44 22.28 19.39
N ALA A 231 -17.68 22.67 20.42
CA ALA A 231 -17.45 24.08 20.80
C ALA A 231 -16.18 24.69 20.19
N GLY A 232 -15.38 23.91 19.46
CA GLY A 232 -14.10 24.35 18.90
C GLY A 232 -14.21 24.85 17.46
N THR A 233 -13.09 25.35 16.93
CA THR A 233 -12.89 25.68 15.52
C THR A 233 -11.98 24.64 14.85
N TYR A 234 -12.00 24.57 13.51
CA TYR A 234 -11.05 23.74 12.78
C TYR A 234 -9.65 24.35 12.81
N GLY A 235 -8.65 23.50 13.08
CA GLY A 235 -7.23 23.82 12.91
C GLY A 235 -6.65 23.16 11.64
N ALA A 236 -5.38 22.76 11.71
CA ALA A 236 -4.74 21.93 10.69
C ALA A 236 -5.50 20.59 10.50
N PRO A 237 -5.40 19.94 9.33
CA PRO A 237 -5.97 18.62 9.13
C PRO A 237 -5.41 17.64 10.15
N VAL A 238 -6.27 16.77 10.67
CA VAL A 238 -5.85 15.67 11.58
C VAL A 238 -5.21 14.52 10.82
N LYS A 239 -5.51 14.40 9.52
CA LYS A 239 -4.90 13.41 8.65
C LYS A 239 -4.88 13.87 7.20
N ARG A 240 -3.79 13.53 6.51
CA ARG A 240 -3.71 13.49 5.05
C ARG A 240 -3.60 12.04 4.59
N VAL A 241 -4.49 11.62 3.70
CA VAL A 241 -4.60 10.26 3.16
C VAL A 241 -4.43 10.32 1.65
N LEU A 242 -3.64 9.43 1.04
CA LEU A 242 -3.41 9.43 -0.41
C LEU A 242 -4.44 8.55 -1.14
N VAL A 243 -3.98 7.46 -1.77
CA VAL A 243 -4.73 6.50 -2.60
C VAL A 243 -5.78 5.68 -1.84
N ARG A 244 -6.15 6.09 -0.63
CA ARG A 244 -7.12 5.44 0.25
C ARG A 244 -8.30 6.34 0.54
N ASN A 245 -9.38 5.71 0.97
CA ASN A 245 -10.66 6.35 1.26
C ASN A 245 -11.12 6.14 2.71
N HIS A 246 -10.18 5.86 3.60
CA HIS A 246 -10.44 5.67 5.02
C HIS A 246 -9.25 6.10 5.89
N PHE A 247 -9.54 6.31 7.18
CA PHE A 247 -8.57 6.58 8.24
C PHE A 247 -9.20 6.21 9.60
N THR A 248 -8.41 5.76 10.57
CA THR A 248 -8.85 5.66 11.97
C THR A 248 -8.21 6.75 12.81
N ASP A 249 -9.06 7.64 13.31
CA ASP A 249 -8.70 8.66 14.27
C ASP A 249 -8.63 8.04 15.68
N TYR A 250 -7.55 8.29 16.40
CA TYR A 250 -7.27 7.66 17.69
C TYR A 250 -6.85 8.70 18.73
N ASN A 251 -6.68 8.27 20.00
CA ASN A 251 -6.42 9.17 21.13
C ASN A 251 -7.53 10.23 21.33
N LEU A 252 -8.77 9.86 21.04
CA LEU A 252 -9.93 10.71 21.26
C LEU A 252 -10.45 10.56 22.70
N THR A 253 -11.16 11.58 23.20
CA THR A 253 -11.74 11.55 24.54
C THR A 253 -13.09 10.82 24.54
N PRO A 254 -13.28 9.77 25.36
CA PRO A 254 -14.57 9.08 25.47
C PRO A 254 -15.72 10.01 25.84
N GLY A 255 -16.92 9.78 25.29
CA GLY A 255 -18.09 10.64 25.46
C GLY A 255 -18.01 12.04 24.82
N GLN A 256 -16.87 12.43 24.26
CA GLN A 256 -16.72 13.73 23.59
C GLN A 256 -17.40 13.72 22.22
N THR A 257 -18.02 14.85 21.88
CA THR A 257 -18.58 15.10 20.54
C THR A 257 -17.56 15.80 19.64
N TYR A 258 -17.35 15.23 18.46
CA TYR A 258 -16.46 15.72 17.41
C TYR A 258 -17.24 15.96 16.12
N VAL A 259 -16.75 16.91 15.33
CA VAL A 259 -17.30 17.27 14.02
C VAL A 259 -16.21 17.17 12.97
N TYR A 260 -16.49 16.44 11.90
CA TYR A 260 -15.55 16.10 10.84
C TYR A 260 -15.99 16.66 9.48
N LYS A 261 -15.02 16.96 8.63
CA LYS A 261 -15.22 17.21 7.20
C LYS A 261 -13.99 16.78 6.40
N CYS A 262 -14.16 16.53 5.12
CA CYS A 262 -13.11 16.09 4.21
C CYS A 262 -13.06 16.96 2.95
N VAL A 263 -11.88 17.00 2.31
CA VAL A 263 -11.65 17.66 1.02
C VAL A 263 -10.64 16.86 0.20
N ALA A 264 -10.79 16.85 -1.12
CA ALA A 264 -9.80 16.29 -2.03
C ALA A 264 -8.68 17.31 -2.31
N ILE A 265 -7.45 16.84 -2.41
CA ILE A 265 -6.25 17.65 -2.64
C ILE A 265 -5.47 17.20 -3.88
N ASP A 266 -4.71 18.13 -4.48
CA ASP A 266 -3.71 17.84 -5.51
C ASP A 266 -2.41 17.26 -4.90
N GLY A 267 -1.44 16.87 -5.75
CA GLY A 267 -0.15 16.33 -5.32
C GLY A 267 0.72 17.34 -4.55
N GLY A 268 0.46 18.64 -4.70
CA GLY A 268 1.06 19.71 -3.92
C GLY A 268 0.35 19.97 -2.58
N GLY A 269 -0.79 19.31 -2.35
CA GLY A 269 -1.58 19.46 -1.14
C GLY A 269 -2.59 20.61 -1.16
N LEU A 270 -2.88 21.20 -2.32
CA LEU A 270 -3.90 22.24 -2.47
C LEU A 270 -5.30 21.61 -2.58
N ASN A 271 -6.28 22.21 -1.91
CA ASN A 271 -7.68 21.79 -1.99
C ASN A 271 -8.23 21.96 -3.41
N VAL A 272 -8.65 20.87 -4.05
CA VAL A 272 -9.23 20.86 -5.40
C VAL A 272 -10.74 20.62 -5.41
N SER A 273 -11.32 20.12 -4.31
CA SER A 273 -12.78 19.95 -4.18
C SER A 273 -13.42 20.87 -3.15
N GLN A 274 -14.74 20.99 -3.21
CA GLN A 274 -15.52 21.50 -2.08
C GLN A 274 -15.35 20.58 -0.86
N PHE A 275 -15.58 21.13 0.33
CA PHE A 275 -15.65 20.33 1.55
C PHE A 275 -16.93 19.50 1.56
N THR A 276 -16.85 18.29 2.12
CA THR A 276 -18.04 17.52 2.48
C THR A 276 -18.92 18.31 3.46
N PRO A 277 -20.23 18.04 3.53
CA PRO A 277 -21.02 18.42 4.69
C PRO A 277 -20.36 17.94 5.99
N GLU A 278 -20.55 18.70 7.07
CA GLU A 278 -20.06 18.31 8.38
C GLU A 278 -20.78 17.05 8.89
N VAL A 279 -20.01 16.11 9.44
CA VAL A 279 -20.53 14.92 10.13
C VAL A 279 -20.17 15.02 11.61
N THR A 280 -21.19 14.98 12.46
CA THR A 280 -21.05 15.06 13.92
C THR A 280 -21.23 13.69 14.54
N VAL A 281 -20.31 13.29 15.41
CA VAL A 281 -20.36 12.03 16.15
C VAL A 281 -20.02 12.25 17.62
N THR A 282 -20.61 11.45 18.51
CA THR A 282 -20.28 11.39 19.93
C THR A 282 -19.66 10.03 20.21
N LEU A 283 -18.50 10.00 20.88
CA LEU A 283 -17.84 8.74 21.21
C LEU A 283 -18.59 7.96 22.28
N GLY A 284 -18.40 6.64 22.27
CA GLY A 284 -18.88 5.75 23.31
C GLY A 284 -18.28 6.06 24.68
N THR A 285 -18.90 5.51 25.72
CA THR A 285 -18.46 5.68 27.12
C THR A 285 -18.11 4.36 27.81
N ASP A 286 -18.42 3.22 27.19
CA ASP A 286 -18.08 1.89 27.70
C ASP A 286 -16.87 1.32 26.93
N PRO A 287 -15.71 1.11 27.58
CA PRO A 287 -14.56 0.50 26.92
C PRO A 287 -14.71 -1.01 26.71
N HIS A 288 -15.63 -1.67 27.42
CA HIS A 288 -15.75 -3.14 27.45
C HIS A 288 -16.55 -3.73 26.28
N GLU A 289 -17.00 -2.88 25.34
CA GLU A 289 -17.62 -3.31 24.08
C GLU A 289 -16.58 -3.56 22.98
N PHE A 290 -15.30 -3.23 23.24
CA PHE A 290 -14.27 -3.22 22.21
C PHE A 290 -12.98 -3.93 22.64
N SER A 291 -12.47 -4.75 21.73
CA SER A 291 -11.06 -5.13 21.71
C SER A 291 -10.24 -4.01 21.09
N ARG A 292 -8.98 -3.91 21.50
CA ARG A 292 -8.02 -2.96 20.95
C ARG A 292 -6.98 -3.74 20.18
N HIS A 293 -6.53 -3.20 19.04
CA HIS A 293 -5.34 -3.71 18.35
C HIS A 293 -4.36 -2.60 17.97
N LYS A 294 -3.05 -2.82 18.18
CA LYS A 294 -1.98 -1.94 17.71
C LYS A 294 -2.07 -1.86 16.20
N ASN A 295 -1.99 -0.67 15.63
CA ASN A 295 -2.26 -0.49 14.21
C ASN A 295 -1.19 0.39 13.57
N PHE A 296 -0.24 -0.27 12.88
CA PHE A 296 0.78 0.44 12.12
C PHE A 296 0.29 0.75 10.71
N GLU A 297 0.39 2.01 10.31
CA GLU A 297 0.12 2.40 8.94
C GLU A 297 1.31 2.04 8.04
N VAL A 298 1.02 1.24 7.01
CA VAL A 298 2.05 0.69 6.11
C VAL A 298 1.84 1.22 4.70
N LEU A 299 2.87 1.80 4.09
CA LEU A 299 2.88 2.03 2.64
C LEU A 299 3.48 0.82 1.94
N VAL A 300 2.72 0.16 1.07
CA VAL A 300 3.28 -0.82 0.12
C VAL A 300 3.38 -0.15 -1.25
N ALA A 301 4.61 0.22 -1.61
CA ALA A 301 4.94 0.74 -2.93
C ALA A 301 5.25 -0.44 -3.86
N PHE A 302 4.33 -0.74 -4.78
CA PHE A 302 4.43 -1.86 -5.70
C PHE A 302 4.68 -1.37 -7.12
N TYR A 303 5.96 -1.38 -7.53
CA TYR A 303 6.38 -1.16 -8.91
C TYR A 303 6.10 -2.40 -9.76
N ARG A 304 4.89 -2.44 -10.34
CA ARG A 304 4.34 -3.61 -11.04
C ARG A 304 4.66 -3.65 -12.54
N GLY A 305 5.41 -2.68 -13.06
CA GLY A 305 5.90 -2.69 -14.44
C GLY A 305 6.50 -4.05 -14.79
N GLY A 306 6.08 -4.62 -15.92
CA GLY A 306 6.55 -5.92 -16.40
C GLY A 306 5.97 -7.17 -15.72
N TYR A 307 5.16 -7.05 -14.66
CA TYR A 307 4.39 -8.17 -14.11
C TYR A 307 3.06 -8.36 -14.82
N SER A 308 2.61 -9.61 -14.94
CA SER A 308 1.22 -9.89 -15.34
C SER A 308 0.25 -9.54 -14.20
N GLN A 309 -1.03 -9.33 -14.51
CA GLN A 309 -2.06 -9.15 -13.47
C GLN A 309 -2.13 -10.32 -12.49
N THR A 310 -1.89 -11.54 -12.99
CA THR A 310 -1.85 -12.75 -12.16
C THR A 310 -0.68 -12.71 -11.17
N ASP A 311 0.50 -12.27 -11.61
CA ASP A 311 1.68 -12.18 -10.73
C ASP A 311 1.48 -11.09 -9.66
N VAL A 312 0.91 -9.93 -10.05
CA VAL A 312 0.57 -8.86 -9.10
C VAL A 312 -0.40 -9.38 -8.03
N LEU A 313 -1.41 -10.15 -8.43
CA LEU A 313 -2.36 -10.74 -7.49
C LEU A 313 -1.69 -11.76 -6.56
N ARG A 314 -0.84 -12.64 -7.10
CA ARG A 314 -0.11 -13.65 -6.32
C ARG A 314 0.81 -13.01 -5.28
N LEU A 315 1.57 -11.99 -5.70
CA LEU A 315 2.47 -11.25 -4.82
C LEU A 315 1.69 -10.49 -3.73
N THR A 316 0.58 -9.84 -4.12
CA THR A 316 -0.32 -9.17 -3.18
C THR A 316 -0.87 -10.15 -2.14
N ASN A 317 -1.31 -11.34 -2.56
CA ASN A 317 -1.80 -12.37 -1.63
C ASN A 317 -0.69 -12.86 -0.69
N GLY A 318 0.54 -13.00 -1.17
CA GLY A 318 1.69 -13.35 -0.34
C GLY A 318 1.98 -12.31 0.73
N LEU A 319 2.02 -11.03 0.37
CA LEU A 319 2.17 -9.93 1.32
C LEU A 319 1.07 -9.96 2.41
N LYS A 320 -0.19 -10.18 2.00
CA LYS A 320 -1.30 -10.35 2.95
C LYS A 320 -1.11 -11.54 3.89
N GLN A 321 -0.56 -12.65 3.42
CA GLN A 321 -0.24 -13.80 4.27
C GLN A 321 0.87 -13.47 5.29
N GLY A 322 1.89 -12.70 4.90
CA GLY A 322 2.90 -12.22 5.83
C GLY A 322 2.33 -11.29 6.91
N MET A 323 1.38 -10.42 6.55
CA MET A 323 0.69 -9.54 7.49
C MET A 323 -0.25 -10.31 8.42
N GLU A 324 -1.01 -11.28 7.90
CA GLU A 324 -1.86 -12.17 8.70
C GLU A 324 -1.03 -13.03 9.67
N PHE A 325 0.20 -13.41 9.29
CA PHE A 325 1.11 -14.12 10.18
C PHE A 325 1.43 -13.31 11.45
N TYR A 326 1.70 -12.01 11.35
CA TYR A 326 1.88 -11.16 12.54
C TYR A 326 0.59 -11.01 13.34
N TRP A 327 -0.54 -10.79 12.67
CA TRP A 327 -1.85 -10.76 13.33
C TRP A 327 -2.08 -12.03 14.17
N ARG A 328 -1.84 -13.21 13.58
CA ARG A 328 -1.99 -14.50 14.25
C ARG A 328 -1.01 -14.68 15.40
N THR A 329 0.28 -14.54 15.13
CA THR A 329 1.34 -14.91 16.09
C THR A 329 1.49 -13.92 17.23
N THR A 330 0.92 -12.72 17.12
CA THR A 330 0.80 -11.77 18.23
C THR A 330 -0.49 -11.96 19.05
N GLY A 331 -1.32 -12.97 18.72
CA GLY A 331 -2.62 -13.18 19.34
C GLY A 331 -3.56 -12.00 19.06
N CYS A 332 -3.66 -11.61 17.78
CA CYS A 332 -4.44 -10.49 17.28
C CYS A 332 -4.01 -9.11 17.83
N ARG A 333 -2.80 -8.94 18.41
CA ARG A 333 -2.39 -7.63 18.96
C ARG A 333 -1.92 -6.65 17.90
N LEU A 334 -1.20 -7.12 16.88
CA LEU A 334 -0.55 -6.27 15.88
C LEU A 334 -1.27 -6.34 14.54
N ASN A 335 -1.82 -5.20 14.12
CA ASN A 335 -2.45 -4.99 12.82
C ASN A 335 -1.60 -4.09 11.92
N PHE A 336 -1.73 -4.29 10.61
CA PHE A 336 -1.11 -3.47 9.58
C PHE A 336 -2.21 -2.83 8.73
N ASP A 337 -2.31 -1.51 8.75
CA ASP A 337 -3.25 -0.77 7.91
C ASP A 337 -2.57 -0.32 6.61
N VAL A 338 -2.78 -1.08 5.54
CA VAL A 338 -1.92 -1.07 4.34
C VAL A 338 -2.41 -0.18 3.18
N THR A 339 -1.66 0.86 2.88
CA THR A 339 -1.81 1.67 1.67
C THR A 339 -1.13 1.01 0.49
N TRP A 340 -1.93 0.45 -0.43
CA TRP A 340 -1.43 -0.16 -1.66
C TRP A 340 -1.24 0.90 -2.74
N MET A 341 0.02 1.16 -3.11
CA MET A 341 0.36 2.05 -4.21
C MET A 341 0.95 1.24 -5.37
N TYR A 342 0.11 0.90 -6.35
CA TYR A 342 0.55 0.20 -7.56
C TYR A 342 1.05 1.19 -8.60
N ILE A 343 2.28 1.00 -9.08
CA ILE A 343 3.01 1.92 -9.96
C ILE A 343 3.47 1.17 -11.21
N ASP A 344 3.15 1.68 -12.39
CA ASP A 344 3.36 0.96 -13.67
C ASP A 344 4.82 0.95 -14.16
N GLY A 345 5.69 1.81 -13.62
CA GLY A 345 7.11 1.85 -13.99
C GLY A 345 7.99 2.34 -12.84
N ALA A 346 9.17 1.74 -12.69
CA ALA A 346 10.16 2.18 -11.70
C ALA A 346 11.07 3.27 -12.30
N PRO A 347 11.55 4.23 -11.49
CA PRO A 347 12.56 5.18 -11.94
C PRO A 347 13.87 4.46 -12.33
N ALA A 348 14.67 5.03 -13.23
CA ALA A 348 15.91 4.42 -13.67
C ALA A 348 16.91 4.21 -12.51
N GLY A 349 17.55 3.03 -12.44
CA GLY A 349 18.52 2.66 -11.38
C GLY A 349 17.87 2.08 -10.10
N ASN A 350 16.79 1.32 -10.24
CA ASN A 350 15.84 0.93 -9.20
C ASN A 350 16.29 -0.20 -8.25
N ASP A 351 17.52 -0.17 -7.75
CA ASP A 351 18.00 -1.30 -6.96
C ASP A 351 17.50 -1.25 -5.48
N TRP A 352 17.08 -0.08 -4.96
CA TRP A 352 16.80 0.18 -3.53
C TRP A 352 15.89 1.40 -3.29
N TRP A 353 15.61 1.75 -2.02
CA TRP A 353 15.00 3.02 -1.57
C TRP A 353 15.88 4.26 -1.84
N ASN A 354 16.47 4.34 -3.02
CA ASN A 354 17.34 5.42 -3.45
C ASN A 354 16.57 6.75 -3.54
N VAL A 355 17.31 7.84 -3.77
CA VAL A 355 16.75 9.19 -3.88
C VAL A 355 15.70 9.27 -4.99
N ALA A 356 15.84 8.50 -6.07
CA ALA A 356 14.90 8.50 -7.19
C ALA A 356 13.55 7.86 -6.83
N VAL A 357 13.54 6.72 -6.13
CA VAL A 357 12.32 6.07 -5.63
C VAL A 357 11.62 6.98 -4.62
N GLN A 358 12.37 7.58 -3.69
CA GLN A 358 11.77 8.53 -2.74
C GLN A 358 11.24 9.78 -3.44
N ALA A 359 11.90 10.28 -4.49
CA ALA A 359 11.42 11.41 -5.28
C ALA A 359 10.14 11.08 -6.08
N ASP A 360 10.06 9.89 -6.69
CA ASP A 360 8.86 9.40 -7.38
C ASP A 360 7.68 9.24 -6.41
N LEU A 361 7.89 8.67 -5.23
CA LEU A 361 6.82 8.55 -4.23
C LEU A 361 6.39 9.93 -3.70
N ARG A 362 7.32 10.88 -3.55
CA ARG A 362 6.99 12.27 -3.18
C ARG A 362 6.20 13.00 -4.25
N SER A 363 6.52 12.81 -5.54
CA SER A 363 5.74 13.42 -6.63
C SER A 363 4.31 12.88 -6.67
N ARG A 364 4.09 11.67 -6.15
CA ARG A 364 2.78 11.05 -5.92
C ARG A 364 2.12 11.44 -4.59
N GLY A 365 2.70 12.39 -3.86
CA GLY A 365 2.14 12.96 -2.63
C GLY A 365 2.61 12.32 -1.32
N VAL A 366 3.51 11.32 -1.34
CA VAL A 366 4.06 10.74 -0.09
C VAL A 366 4.86 11.79 0.66
N GLN A 367 4.54 11.95 1.95
CA GLN A 367 5.13 12.95 2.82
C GLN A 367 5.99 12.33 3.91
N ASN A 368 6.81 13.17 4.55
CA ASN A 368 7.54 12.73 5.73
C ASN A 368 6.58 12.39 6.87
N HIS A 369 6.91 11.37 7.66
CA HIS A 369 6.17 10.94 8.85
C HIS A 369 4.72 10.52 8.58
N GLN A 370 4.39 10.23 7.32
CA GLN A 370 3.03 9.87 6.93
C GLN A 370 2.66 8.44 7.32
N TYR A 371 3.64 7.54 7.32
CA TYR A 371 3.48 6.12 7.59
C TYR A 371 4.45 5.69 8.69
N ASP A 372 4.05 4.68 9.47
CA ASP A 372 4.93 4.03 10.45
C ASP A 372 5.93 3.14 9.74
N LEU A 373 5.44 2.38 8.75
CA LEU A 373 6.19 1.40 7.99
C LEU A 373 6.08 1.62 6.47
N ALA A 374 7.09 1.21 5.73
CA ALA A 374 7.01 1.12 4.27
C ALA A 374 7.67 -0.16 3.74
N TYR A 375 7.04 -0.76 2.72
CA TYR A 375 7.55 -1.93 2.02
C TYR A 375 7.63 -1.67 0.52
N LEU A 376 8.81 -1.88 -0.06
CA LEU A 376 9.07 -1.72 -1.49
C LEU A 376 9.15 -3.08 -2.17
N VAL A 377 8.34 -3.25 -3.21
CA VAL A 377 8.23 -4.51 -3.97
C VAL A 377 8.06 -4.21 -5.46
N GLY A 378 8.63 -5.05 -6.33
CA GLY A 378 8.49 -4.87 -7.77
C GLY A 378 9.60 -5.49 -8.61
N GLN A 379 9.56 -5.23 -9.91
CA GLN A 379 10.47 -5.89 -10.85
C GLN A 379 11.86 -5.29 -10.68
N ASN A 380 12.88 -6.15 -10.61
CA ASN A 380 14.28 -5.78 -10.31
C ASN A 380 14.52 -5.25 -8.88
N LEU A 381 13.53 -5.32 -7.99
CA LEU A 381 13.69 -5.10 -6.55
C LEU A 381 13.95 -6.45 -5.86
N ALA A 382 14.95 -7.18 -6.38
CA ALA A 382 15.35 -8.47 -5.86
C ALA A 382 16.22 -8.29 -4.62
N GLY A 383 15.92 -9.05 -3.56
CA GLY A 383 16.68 -8.98 -2.31
C GLY A 383 15.81 -9.19 -1.08
N CYS A 384 16.47 -9.02 0.04
CA CYS A 384 16.03 -9.28 1.41
C CYS A 384 16.69 -8.22 2.32
N TYR A 385 16.13 -7.00 2.32
CA TYR A 385 16.71 -5.89 3.08
C TYR A 385 15.68 -5.09 3.86
N GLY A 386 15.86 -5.00 5.18
CA GLY A 386 15.03 -4.22 6.09
C GLY A 386 15.85 -3.43 7.12
N GLY A 387 15.15 -2.64 7.93
CA GLY A 387 15.75 -1.93 9.06
C GLY A 387 16.45 -0.62 8.69
N TYR A 388 15.79 0.25 7.92
CA TYR A 388 16.30 1.61 7.63
C TYR A 388 15.18 2.64 7.53
N LEU A 389 15.53 3.92 7.60
CA LEU A 389 14.58 5.03 7.56
C LEU A 389 14.35 5.57 6.15
N VAL A 390 13.09 5.84 5.82
CA VAL A 390 12.66 6.62 4.67
C VAL A 390 11.66 7.69 5.12
N PHE A 391 11.48 8.75 4.33
CA PHE A 391 10.46 9.78 4.61
C PHE A 391 10.46 10.29 6.08
N GLY A 392 11.64 10.54 6.66
CA GLY A 392 11.75 10.96 8.05
C GLY A 392 11.78 9.78 9.01
N SER A 393 10.65 9.47 9.66
CA SER A 393 10.54 8.42 10.69
C SER A 393 9.95 7.11 10.18
N THR A 394 9.68 6.95 8.89
CA THR A 394 9.06 5.72 8.38
C THR A 394 10.11 4.62 8.33
N CYS A 395 9.91 3.54 9.09
CA CYS A 395 10.79 2.38 9.09
C CYS A 395 10.49 1.48 7.88
N ALA A 396 11.49 1.15 7.09
CA ALA A 396 11.28 0.52 5.79
C ALA A 396 12.00 -0.80 5.59
N SER A 397 11.45 -1.55 4.66
CA SER A 397 11.97 -2.81 4.13
C SER A 397 11.70 -2.91 2.64
N LEU A 398 12.41 -3.83 1.97
CA LEU A 398 12.24 -4.13 0.56
C LEU A 398 12.60 -5.58 0.28
N GLY A 399 11.97 -6.15 -0.74
CA GLY A 399 12.40 -7.43 -1.26
C GLY A 399 11.35 -8.20 -2.00
N THR A 400 11.81 -9.27 -2.64
CA THR A 400 10.96 -10.26 -3.32
C THR A 400 11.41 -11.70 -3.06
N THR A 401 12.57 -11.92 -2.41
CA THR A 401 13.05 -13.26 -2.10
C THR A 401 14.07 -13.28 -0.95
N CYS A 402 13.87 -14.19 0.02
CA CYS A 402 14.80 -14.42 1.15
C CYS A 402 15.21 -15.91 1.31
N GLY A 403 14.94 -16.76 0.31
CA GLY A 403 15.43 -18.14 0.26
C GLY A 403 14.85 -19.14 1.27
N VAL A 404 13.87 -18.77 2.10
CA VAL A 404 13.17 -19.70 3.01
C VAL A 404 11.79 -20.03 2.45
N ALA A 405 11.43 -21.32 2.51
CA ALA A 405 10.12 -21.79 2.09
C ALA A 405 9.07 -21.51 3.17
N TYR A 406 7.94 -20.93 2.78
CA TYR A 406 6.75 -20.80 3.63
C TYR A 406 5.83 -22.03 3.43
N PRO A 407 5.12 -22.53 4.46
CA PRO A 407 4.43 -23.83 4.39
C PRO A 407 3.27 -23.91 3.38
N GLY A 408 2.63 -22.79 3.05
CA GLY A 408 1.50 -22.74 2.14
C GLY A 408 1.87 -23.03 0.68
N LYS A 409 0.89 -23.57 -0.08
CA LYS A 409 1.09 -24.08 -1.45
C LYS A 409 0.00 -23.68 -2.45
N ALA A 410 -0.95 -22.83 -2.04
CA ALA A 410 -1.98 -22.30 -2.92
C ALA A 410 -1.38 -21.60 -4.15
N SER A 411 -1.79 -22.01 -5.35
CA SER A 411 -1.21 -21.52 -6.62
C SER A 411 -1.50 -20.05 -6.91
N ASN A 412 -2.46 -19.46 -6.22
CA ASN A 412 -2.85 -18.05 -6.33
C ASN A 412 -2.12 -17.15 -5.31
N THR A 413 -1.14 -17.68 -4.58
CA THR A 413 -0.35 -16.93 -3.59
C THR A 413 1.13 -17.16 -3.86
N ASP A 414 1.91 -16.08 -3.80
CA ASP A 414 3.36 -16.18 -3.78
C ASP A 414 3.82 -16.32 -2.32
N TYR A 415 4.28 -17.51 -1.96
CA TYR A 415 4.71 -17.80 -0.59
C TYR A 415 6.16 -17.40 -0.33
N THR A 416 6.93 -17.09 -1.38
CA THR A 416 8.26 -16.52 -1.23
C THR A 416 8.14 -15.08 -0.73
N ILE A 417 7.27 -14.25 -1.33
CA ILE A 417 7.07 -12.87 -0.84
C ILE A 417 6.41 -12.85 0.54
N ALA A 418 5.58 -13.83 0.90
CA ALA A 418 5.01 -13.91 2.24
C ALA A 418 6.11 -14.00 3.29
N TRP A 419 7.06 -14.91 3.08
CA TRP A 419 8.24 -15.00 3.94
C TRP A 419 9.11 -13.75 3.87
N THR A 420 9.40 -13.25 2.67
CA THR A 420 10.26 -12.07 2.51
C THR A 420 9.67 -10.85 3.21
N PHE A 421 8.35 -10.64 3.14
CA PHE A 421 7.71 -9.61 3.95
C PHE A 421 7.89 -9.87 5.43
N THR A 422 7.54 -11.07 5.92
CA THR A 422 7.62 -11.40 7.34
C THR A 422 9.02 -11.18 7.91
N HIS A 423 10.05 -11.55 7.17
CA HIS A 423 11.44 -11.37 7.60
C HIS A 423 11.85 -9.89 7.59
N GLU A 424 11.70 -9.21 6.45
CA GLU A 424 12.24 -7.86 6.32
C GLU A 424 11.45 -6.82 7.11
N ILE A 425 10.13 -7.01 7.28
CA ILE A 425 9.34 -6.14 8.14
C ILE A 425 9.73 -6.32 9.61
N HIS A 426 10.23 -7.49 10.01
CA HIS A 426 10.75 -7.70 11.37
C HIS A 426 11.95 -6.78 11.63
N HIS A 427 12.88 -6.66 10.69
CA HIS A 427 13.97 -5.68 10.78
C HIS A 427 13.47 -4.23 10.88
N ALA A 428 12.37 -3.89 10.21
CA ALA A 428 11.77 -2.56 10.35
C ALA A 428 11.14 -2.36 11.75
N LEU A 429 10.56 -3.40 12.36
CA LEU A 429 10.04 -3.37 13.74
C LEU A 429 11.16 -3.30 14.79
N GLU A 430 12.26 -4.03 14.59
CA GLU A 430 13.48 -3.92 15.40
C GLU A 430 14.06 -2.50 15.35
N LEU A 431 14.13 -1.89 14.16
CA LEU A 431 14.55 -0.49 14.04
C LEU A 431 13.57 0.45 14.76
N MET A 432 12.27 0.20 14.62
CA MET A 432 11.25 1.02 15.28
C MET A 432 11.45 1.02 16.79
N GLU A 433 11.72 -0.13 17.39
CA GLU A 433 12.06 -0.26 18.81
C GLU A 433 13.30 0.58 19.16
N ASN A 434 14.39 0.41 18.42
CA ASN A 434 15.65 1.14 18.64
C ASN A 434 15.50 2.68 18.56
N LEU A 435 14.49 3.17 17.84
CA LEU A 435 14.17 4.60 17.73
C LEU A 435 13.29 5.11 18.88
N THR A 436 12.73 4.22 19.71
CA THR A 436 11.78 4.56 20.77
C THR A 436 12.31 4.22 22.15
N SER A 437 12.47 5.24 22.99
CA SER A 437 12.94 5.04 24.36
C SER A 437 11.86 4.39 25.22
N GLY A 438 12.23 3.33 25.95
CA GLY A 438 11.36 2.65 26.90
C GLY A 438 10.49 1.55 26.31
N THR A 439 10.56 1.33 25.00
CA THR A 439 9.96 0.16 24.33
C THR A 439 10.81 -1.08 24.64
N PRO A 440 10.22 -2.21 25.03
CA PRO A 440 10.97 -3.46 25.23
C PRO A 440 11.60 -3.96 23.93
N GLU A 441 12.74 -4.65 24.02
CA GLU A 441 13.49 -5.15 22.87
C GLU A 441 12.67 -6.13 22.01
N VAL A 442 12.52 -5.81 20.72
CA VAL A 442 12.04 -6.76 19.71
C VAL A 442 13.21 -7.66 19.33
N LEU A 443 13.09 -8.96 19.60
CA LEU A 443 14.19 -9.91 19.44
C LEU A 443 14.61 -10.08 17.97
N PHE A 444 15.92 -10.11 17.75
CA PHE A 444 16.51 -10.18 16.41
C PHE A 444 16.09 -11.42 15.61
N CYS A 445 15.64 -11.26 14.37
CA CYS A 445 15.06 -12.35 13.57
C CYS A 445 16.05 -13.31 12.89
N HIS A 446 17.36 -13.22 13.19
CA HIS A 446 18.36 -14.21 12.78
C HIS A 446 18.66 -15.18 13.93
N PHE A 447 17.81 -16.20 14.06
CA PHE A 447 17.95 -17.19 15.11
C PHE A 447 19.11 -18.16 14.82
N PRO A 448 19.84 -18.61 15.85
CA PRO A 448 20.91 -19.59 15.69
C PRO A 448 20.36 -20.92 15.17
N TRP A 449 21.09 -21.54 14.24
CA TRP A 449 20.71 -22.81 13.59
C TRP A 449 20.94 -24.05 14.49
N ALA A 450 21.50 -23.86 15.69
CA ALA A 450 21.83 -24.94 16.61
C ALA A 450 20.65 -25.23 17.54
N TYR A 451 20.20 -26.48 17.56
CA TYR A 451 19.05 -26.95 18.33
C TYR A 451 19.48 -27.86 19.48
N PRO A 452 18.86 -27.77 20.67
CA PRO A 452 18.11 -26.63 21.22
C PRO A 452 19.08 -25.56 21.78
N ASP A 453 18.68 -24.27 21.74
CA ASP A 453 19.50 -23.17 22.28
C ASP A 453 18.85 -22.52 23.53
N PRO A 454 19.58 -22.37 24.65
CA PRO A 454 19.11 -21.64 25.81
C PRO A 454 19.22 -20.11 25.62
N LEU A 455 18.10 -19.43 25.39
CA LEU A 455 18.00 -17.97 25.58
C LEU A 455 17.10 -17.64 26.78
N GLY A 456 17.67 -16.93 27.76
CA GLY A 456 17.00 -16.50 28.99
C GLY A 456 17.46 -17.25 30.25
N PRO A 457 17.16 -16.73 31.47
CA PRO A 457 17.65 -17.33 32.72
C PRO A 457 17.25 -18.81 32.80
N THR A 458 18.26 -19.66 33.04
CA THR A 458 18.22 -21.14 33.19
C THR A 458 16.84 -21.79 33.04
N GLY A 459 16.60 -22.46 31.90
CA GLY A 459 15.45 -23.37 31.71
C GLY A 459 14.64 -23.19 30.43
N TRP A 460 14.92 -22.17 29.62
CA TRP A 460 14.24 -21.94 28.35
C TRP A 460 14.84 -22.80 27.25
N HIS A 461 14.02 -23.66 26.64
CA HIS A 461 14.35 -24.39 25.42
C HIS A 461 13.36 -23.92 24.35
N MET A 462 13.83 -23.21 23.33
CA MET A 462 12.99 -22.76 22.20
C MET A 462 13.32 -23.59 20.96
N ASP A 463 12.27 -24.10 20.31
CA ASP A 463 12.39 -24.77 19.01
C ASP A 463 12.35 -23.72 17.91
N TRP A 464 13.54 -23.26 17.50
CA TRP A 464 13.68 -22.14 16.56
C TRP A 464 13.19 -22.46 15.14
N GLY A 465 12.98 -23.74 14.81
CA GLY A 465 12.53 -24.20 13.50
C GLY A 465 13.22 -23.48 12.32
N PRO A 466 12.57 -23.39 11.14
CA PRO A 466 12.91 -22.36 10.17
C PRO A 466 12.61 -20.96 10.74
N HIS A 467 13.24 -19.90 10.22
CA HIS A 467 13.18 -18.54 10.81
C HIS A 467 11.78 -18.00 11.18
N PHE A 468 10.71 -18.45 10.52
CA PHE A 468 9.32 -18.08 10.89
C PHE A 468 8.89 -18.62 12.25
N ASP A 469 9.42 -19.76 12.71
CA ASP A 469 9.07 -20.35 14.01
C ASP A 469 9.67 -19.50 15.13
N GLY A 470 10.92 -19.08 14.95
CA GLY A 470 11.54 -18.08 15.81
C GLY A 470 10.74 -16.78 15.89
N ILE A 471 10.39 -16.17 14.75
CA ILE A 471 9.57 -14.93 14.75
C ILE A 471 8.23 -15.16 15.44
N ALA A 472 7.56 -16.28 15.18
CA ALA A 472 6.28 -16.57 15.83
C ALA A 472 6.42 -16.71 17.35
N ALA A 473 7.48 -17.38 17.81
CA ALA A 473 7.76 -17.54 19.22
C ALA A 473 8.10 -16.20 19.89
N THR A 474 8.91 -15.35 19.24
CA THR A 474 9.24 -14.02 19.75
C THR A 474 8.01 -13.11 19.79
N ASN A 475 7.16 -13.15 18.75
CA ASN A 475 5.89 -12.40 18.72
C ASN A 475 4.96 -12.76 19.88
N ARG A 476 4.81 -14.06 20.19
CA ARG A 476 4.00 -14.53 21.32
C ARG A 476 4.59 -14.12 22.66
N GLN A 477 5.90 -14.23 22.81
CA GLN A 477 6.62 -13.85 24.04
C GLN A 477 6.59 -12.34 24.28
N TYR A 478 6.67 -11.54 23.22
CA TYR A 478 6.60 -10.09 23.30
C TYR A 478 5.22 -9.63 23.83
N GLY A 479 4.15 -10.36 23.50
CA GLY A 479 2.85 -10.25 24.16
C GLY A 479 2.31 -8.82 24.19
N ASP A 480 1.90 -8.34 25.35
CA ASP A 480 1.33 -7.00 25.49
C ASP A 480 2.34 -5.86 25.27
N ASN A 481 3.64 -6.14 25.12
CA ASN A 481 4.63 -5.10 24.82
C ASN A 481 4.38 -4.44 23.46
N TRP A 482 3.68 -5.09 22.53
CA TRP A 482 3.24 -4.49 21.26
C TRP A 482 2.44 -3.19 21.47
N TRP A 483 1.82 -3.02 22.64
CA TRP A 483 1.07 -1.82 23.03
C TRP A 483 1.92 -0.62 23.40
N THR A 484 3.18 -0.85 23.77
CA THR A 484 4.00 0.14 24.48
C THR A 484 4.68 1.15 23.55
N PHE A 485 4.68 0.91 22.24
CA PHE A 485 5.28 1.81 21.25
C PHE A 485 4.69 3.23 21.38
N PRO A 486 5.54 4.24 21.70
CA PRO A 486 5.12 5.62 21.85
C PRO A 486 4.97 6.32 20.48
N ALA A 487 4.51 7.57 20.50
CA ALA A 487 4.50 8.43 19.33
C ALA A 487 5.93 8.51 18.73
N PRO A 488 6.07 8.50 17.39
CA PRO A 488 5.00 8.60 16.40
C PRO A 488 4.27 7.29 16.08
N TYR A 489 4.70 6.15 16.65
CA TYR A 489 4.16 4.83 16.32
C TYR A 489 3.08 4.38 17.31
N ASP A 490 2.25 5.29 17.81
CA ASP A 490 1.26 5.03 18.87
C ASP A 490 -0.15 4.69 18.35
N GLY A 491 -0.32 4.49 17.05
CA GLY A 491 -1.60 4.18 16.41
C GLY A 491 -2.25 2.87 16.90
N TYR A 492 -3.58 2.88 17.03
CA TYR A 492 -4.38 1.71 17.36
C TYR A 492 -5.80 1.82 16.78
N ILE A 493 -6.49 0.68 16.70
CA ILE A 493 -7.90 0.57 16.35
C ILE A 493 -8.68 -0.09 17.49
N GLU A 494 -9.95 0.27 17.64
CA GLU A 494 -10.93 -0.45 18.46
C GLU A 494 -11.87 -1.21 17.55
N CYS A 495 -12.11 -2.49 17.84
CA CYS A 495 -13.04 -3.34 17.11
C CYS A 495 -14.10 -3.87 18.08
N VAL A 496 -15.32 -4.11 17.58
CA VAL A 496 -16.36 -4.75 18.42
C VAL A 496 -15.91 -6.17 18.75
N ASP A 497 -16.06 -6.53 20.02
CA ASP A 497 -15.71 -7.82 20.61
C ASP A 497 -16.78 -8.13 21.68
N ALA A 498 -17.89 -8.72 21.24
CA ALA A 498 -19.11 -8.80 22.03
C ALA A 498 -19.04 -9.87 23.15
N ASP A 499 -18.25 -10.91 22.97
CA ASP A 499 -18.05 -11.99 23.93
C ASP A 499 -16.75 -11.88 24.75
N ARG A 500 -15.84 -10.99 24.33
CA ARG A 500 -14.65 -10.56 25.07
C ARG A 500 -13.57 -11.63 25.14
N ASP A 501 -13.43 -12.42 24.09
CA ASP A 501 -12.33 -13.37 23.93
C ASP A 501 -11.08 -12.72 23.30
N GLY A 502 -11.25 -11.53 22.70
CA GLY A 502 -10.19 -10.74 22.06
C GLY A 502 -10.11 -10.89 20.53
N LEU A 503 -10.91 -11.75 19.91
CA LEU A 503 -11.07 -11.87 18.46
C LEU A 503 -12.22 -10.94 17.99
N PRO A 504 -11.98 -9.98 17.08
CA PRO A 504 -13.03 -9.09 16.63
C PRO A 504 -14.22 -9.82 16.01
N ASP A 505 -15.46 -9.31 16.17
CA ASP A 505 -16.66 -9.95 15.63
C ASP A 505 -16.70 -10.02 14.08
N GLY A 506 -16.29 -8.93 13.41
CA GLY A 506 -16.56 -8.75 11.99
C GLY A 506 -15.99 -7.46 11.41
N ASP A 507 -14.77 -7.09 11.80
CA ASP A 507 -14.14 -5.86 11.36
C ASP A 507 -13.22 -6.04 10.15
N LEU A 508 -13.64 -5.49 9.00
CA LEU A 508 -12.87 -5.52 7.76
C LEU A 508 -11.49 -4.81 7.81
N ARG A 509 -11.15 -4.11 8.90
CA ARG A 509 -9.83 -3.48 9.10
C ARG A 509 -8.74 -4.45 9.57
N VAL A 510 -9.13 -5.58 10.16
CA VAL A 510 -8.17 -6.59 10.65
C VAL A 510 -8.00 -7.72 9.65
N TRP A 511 -6.97 -8.55 9.82
CA TRP A 511 -6.67 -9.65 8.89
C TRP A 511 -7.57 -10.88 9.07
N ARG A 512 -7.98 -11.16 10.30
CA ARG A 512 -8.97 -12.18 10.67
C ARG A 512 -9.87 -11.67 11.80
N ASP A 513 -11.14 -12.02 11.73
CA ASP A 513 -12.19 -11.81 12.74
C ASP A 513 -13.01 -13.10 12.87
N GLU A 514 -13.91 -13.15 13.85
CA GLU A 514 -14.87 -14.22 14.11
C GLU A 514 -15.61 -14.65 12.83
N LEU A 515 -16.22 -13.69 12.13
CA LEU A 515 -16.96 -13.95 10.90
C LEU A 515 -16.12 -14.64 9.81
N ARG A 516 -14.84 -14.27 9.66
CA ARG A 516 -13.92 -14.87 8.68
C ARG A 516 -13.20 -16.11 9.20
N PHE A 517 -13.24 -16.38 10.50
CA PHE A 517 -12.73 -17.61 11.11
C PHE A 517 -13.81 -18.70 11.13
N GLY A 518 -15.08 -18.30 11.26
CA GLY A 518 -16.24 -19.19 11.31
C GLY A 518 -16.75 -19.47 12.74
N SER A 519 -16.22 -18.74 13.72
CA SER A 519 -16.64 -18.74 15.12
C SER A 519 -17.83 -17.79 15.36
N SER A 520 -18.39 -17.85 16.57
CA SER A 520 -19.55 -17.10 17.01
C SER A 520 -19.17 -15.96 17.95
N ALA A 521 -19.32 -14.73 17.46
CA ALA A 521 -19.12 -13.47 18.20
C ALA A 521 -19.98 -13.26 19.48
N ALA A 522 -20.78 -14.25 19.88
CA ALA A 522 -21.60 -14.20 21.09
C ALA A 522 -21.10 -15.16 22.18
N THR A 523 -20.07 -15.95 21.90
CA THR A 523 -19.61 -17.06 22.73
C THR A 523 -18.09 -17.14 22.63
N PRO A 524 -17.33 -16.94 23.73
CA PRO A 524 -15.86 -16.94 23.67
C PRO A 524 -15.21 -18.26 23.24
N ASP A 525 -16.00 -19.33 23.17
CA ASP A 525 -15.61 -20.71 22.86
C ASP A 525 -16.84 -21.31 22.15
N THR A 526 -16.76 -21.34 20.82
CA THR A 526 -17.93 -21.59 19.97
C THR A 526 -18.41 -23.04 20.02
N ASP A 527 -17.52 -24.01 20.17
CA ASP A 527 -17.90 -25.43 20.28
C ASP A 527 -17.84 -26.00 21.70
N GLY A 528 -17.36 -25.22 22.67
CA GLY A 528 -17.45 -25.50 24.10
C GLY A 528 -16.46 -26.56 24.57
N ASP A 529 -15.34 -26.72 23.89
CA ASP A 529 -14.34 -27.74 24.17
C ASP A 529 -13.29 -27.32 25.21
N GLY A 530 -13.30 -26.03 25.57
CA GLY A 530 -12.39 -25.40 26.52
C GLY A 530 -11.26 -24.59 25.89
N LEU A 531 -11.15 -24.53 24.57
CA LEU A 531 -10.24 -23.65 23.82
C LEU A 531 -11.00 -22.43 23.28
N PRO A 532 -10.74 -21.20 23.76
CA PRO A 532 -11.42 -20.01 23.23
C PRO A 532 -11.13 -19.77 21.74
N ASP A 533 -12.05 -19.13 21.02
CA ASP A 533 -11.96 -18.94 19.55
C ASP A 533 -10.67 -18.20 19.11
N LEU A 534 -10.22 -17.20 19.89
CA LEU A 534 -8.92 -16.56 19.67
C LEU A 534 -7.74 -17.55 19.82
N ALA A 535 -7.80 -18.43 20.82
CA ALA A 535 -6.77 -19.43 21.08
C ALA A 535 -6.78 -20.51 20.00
N GLU A 536 -7.96 -20.91 19.51
CA GLU A 536 -8.12 -21.78 18.36
C GLU A 536 -7.50 -21.18 17.09
N TYR A 537 -7.85 -19.93 16.78
CA TYR A 537 -7.27 -19.21 15.64
C TYR A 537 -5.74 -19.11 15.75
N SER A 538 -5.21 -18.85 16.94
CA SER A 538 -3.78 -18.60 17.16
C SER A 538 -2.96 -19.84 17.58
N ALA A 539 -3.60 -21.00 17.69
CA ALA A 539 -3.02 -22.27 18.14
C ALA A 539 -1.73 -22.63 17.39
N TYR A 540 -1.58 -22.16 16.14
CA TYR A 540 -0.40 -22.40 15.33
C TYR A 540 0.05 -21.22 14.48
N ASN A 541 1.22 -21.35 13.84
CA ASN A 541 1.86 -20.26 13.08
C ASN A 541 1.12 -19.92 11.78
N PHE A 542 0.42 -20.89 11.19
CA PHE A 542 -0.12 -20.81 9.82
C PHE A 542 -1.57 -21.28 9.69
N ARG A 543 -2.13 -21.86 10.74
CA ARG A 543 -3.49 -22.40 10.81
C ARG A 543 -3.96 -22.43 12.26
N GLY A 544 -5.25 -22.62 12.47
CA GLY A 544 -5.85 -22.82 13.78
C GLY A 544 -6.61 -24.14 13.83
N THR A 545 -7.20 -24.44 14.99
CA THR A 545 -8.23 -25.48 15.14
C THR A 545 -9.53 -25.00 14.51
N SER A 546 -10.55 -25.85 14.50
CA SER A 546 -11.84 -25.58 13.92
C SER A 546 -12.81 -25.13 15.02
N PRO A 547 -13.33 -23.89 14.98
CA PRO A 547 -14.16 -23.34 16.06
C PRO A 547 -15.56 -23.94 16.19
N THR A 548 -15.81 -25.02 15.47
CA THR A 548 -17.11 -25.69 15.41
C THR A 548 -16.95 -27.20 15.51
N ASN A 549 -15.74 -27.67 15.85
CA ASN A 549 -15.41 -29.07 15.98
C ASN A 549 -14.50 -29.28 17.20
N PRO A 550 -15.04 -29.79 18.31
CA PRO A 550 -14.36 -29.84 19.61
C PRO A 550 -13.25 -30.90 19.70
N ASP A 551 -12.74 -31.40 18.57
CA ASP A 551 -11.65 -32.38 18.40
C ASP A 551 -11.23 -32.26 16.92
N SER A 552 -10.42 -31.23 16.63
CA SER A 552 -10.13 -30.76 15.28
C SER A 552 -9.40 -31.77 14.42
N ASP A 553 -8.56 -32.61 15.04
CA ASP A 553 -7.81 -33.62 14.33
C ASP A 553 -8.43 -35.02 14.41
N GLY A 554 -9.33 -35.27 15.36
CA GLY A 554 -10.10 -36.50 15.47
C GLY A 554 -9.34 -37.64 16.15
N ASP A 555 -8.40 -37.33 17.04
CA ASP A 555 -7.64 -38.32 17.80
C ASP A 555 -8.32 -38.78 19.10
N GLY A 556 -9.39 -38.08 19.50
CA GLY A 556 -10.22 -38.37 20.66
C GLY A 556 -9.93 -37.51 21.89
N LEU A 557 -9.00 -36.55 21.81
CA LEU A 557 -8.83 -35.49 22.80
C LEU A 557 -9.49 -34.19 22.32
N PRO A 558 -10.27 -33.49 23.16
CA PRO A 558 -10.75 -32.17 22.81
C PRO A 558 -9.62 -31.16 22.64
N ASP A 559 -9.75 -30.18 21.75
CA ASP A 559 -8.64 -29.27 21.41
C ASP A 559 -8.18 -28.49 22.65
N GLY A 560 -9.11 -28.07 23.51
CA GLY A 560 -8.81 -27.42 24.79
C GLY A 560 -8.02 -28.26 25.79
N LEU A 561 -7.92 -29.57 25.58
CA LEU A 561 -7.16 -30.51 26.42
C LEU A 561 -5.98 -31.17 25.68
N ASP A 562 -5.91 -31.02 24.35
CA ASP A 562 -4.90 -31.65 23.53
C ASP A 562 -3.64 -30.77 23.43
N PRO A 563 -2.45 -31.27 23.80
CA PRO A 563 -1.19 -30.60 23.51
C PRO A 563 -0.88 -30.45 22.00
N PHE A 564 -1.52 -31.23 21.12
CA PHE A 564 -1.27 -31.27 19.69
C PHE A 564 -2.54 -31.26 18.81
N PRO A 565 -3.47 -30.29 18.97
CA PRO A 565 -4.85 -30.31 18.45
C PRO A 565 -4.99 -30.20 16.91
N LEU A 566 -3.87 -30.28 16.20
CA LEU A 566 -3.78 -30.18 14.74
C LEU A 566 -3.10 -31.39 14.10
N TYR A 567 -2.75 -32.38 14.90
CA TYR A 567 -1.94 -33.52 14.52
C TYR A 567 -2.48 -34.75 15.20
N VAL A 568 -3.23 -35.56 14.45
CA VAL A 568 -3.72 -36.86 14.90
C VAL A 568 -2.59 -37.65 15.54
N ALA A 569 -2.49 -37.65 16.86
CA ALA A 569 -1.33 -38.14 17.57
C ALA A 569 -1.77 -38.77 18.88
N ARG A 570 -1.68 -40.11 18.95
CA ARG A 570 -2.08 -40.81 20.17
C ARG A 570 -1.37 -40.21 21.39
N PRO A 571 -2.09 -39.91 22.48
CA PRO A 571 -1.51 -39.30 23.68
C PRO A 571 -0.60 -40.26 24.45
N SER A 572 -0.59 -41.55 24.08
CA SER A 572 0.32 -42.53 24.63
C SER A 572 0.75 -43.55 23.60
N ILE A 573 1.98 -44.03 23.75
CA ILE A 573 2.49 -45.17 22.98
C ILE A 573 2.01 -46.45 23.68
N PRO A 574 1.23 -47.31 23.02
CA PRO A 574 0.69 -48.50 23.66
C PRO A 574 1.76 -49.59 23.83
N ARG A 575 1.60 -50.39 24.89
CA ARG A 575 2.42 -51.58 25.10
C ARG A 575 2.02 -52.70 24.14
N LEU A 576 2.97 -53.31 23.47
CA LEU A 576 2.75 -54.40 22.52
C LEU A 576 2.58 -55.74 23.25
N ALA A 577 1.70 -56.60 22.75
CA ALA A 577 1.51 -57.96 23.26
C ALA A 577 2.70 -58.89 22.92
N ALA A 578 3.40 -58.59 21.83
CA ALA A 578 4.62 -59.24 21.39
C ALA A 578 5.47 -58.26 20.53
N PRO A 579 6.79 -58.45 20.44
CA PRO A 579 7.64 -57.68 19.54
C PRO A 579 7.12 -57.72 18.09
N PRO A 580 7.09 -56.59 17.37
CA PRO A 580 6.71 -56.56 15.97
C PRO A 580 7.87 -57.07 15.09
N VAL A 581 7.54 -57.58 13.89
CA VAL A 581 8.56 -57.96 12.91
C VAL A 581 9.20 -56.72 12.31
N ILE A 582 10.54 -56.68 12.29
CA ILE A 582 11.35 -55.56 11.76
C ILE A 582 11.91 -55.93 10.39
N ASP A 583 11.04 -55.95 9.37
CA ASP A 583 11.38 -56.31 7.99
C ASP A 583 10.96 -55.25 6.95
N GLY A 584 10.40 -54.13 7.42
CA GLY A 584 9.89 -53.05 6.57
C GLY A 584 8.44 -53.23 6.10
N VAL A 585 7.73 -54.27 6.59
CA VAL A 585 6.31 -54.48 6.31
C VAL A 585 5.46 -54.07 7.52
N LEU A 586 4.45 -53.23 7.29
CA LEU A 586 3.51 -52.80 8.35
C LEU A 586 2.38 -53.81 8.49
N GLU A 587 2.51 -54.69 9.46
CA GLU A 587 1.46 -55.63 9.87
C GLU A 587 0.39 -54.96 10.77
N ALA A 588 -0.77 -55.60 10.93
CA ALA A 588 -1.89 -55.07 11.72
C ALA A 588 -1.56 -54.83 13.21
N ALA A 589 -0.48 -55.42 13.73
CA ALA A 589 -0.03 -55.25 15.10
C ALA A 589 0.61 -53.88 15.38
N TRP A 590 1.03 -53.14 14.35
CA TRP A 590 1.64 -51.82 14.51
C TRP A 590 0.61 -50.77 14.91
N PRO A 591 0.68 -50.21 16.13
CA PRO A 591 -0.24 -49.19 16.56
C PRO A 591 0.12 -47.87 15.89
N ARG A 592 -0.84 -47.25 15.20
CA ARG A 592 -0.65 -45.90 14.64
C ARG A 592 -0.43 -44.92 15.78
N LEU A 593 0.69 -44.19 15.72
CA LEU A 593 1.03 -43.13 16.66
C LEU A 593 0.56 -41.79 16.11
N ALA A 594 1.00 -41.40 14.92
CA ALA A 594 0.69 -40.08 14.35
C ALA A 594 0.45 -40.10 12.84
N THR A 595 -0.33 -39.16 12.32
CA THR A 595 -0.51 -38.95 10.87
C THR A 595 -0.11 -37.54 10.46
N GLY A 596 0.66 -37.42 9.38
CA GLY A 596 1.10 -36.15 8.82
C GLY A 596 2.49 -35.72 9.30
N TYR A 597 2.81 -34.46 9.02
CA TYR A 597 4.04 -33.79 9.46
C TYR A 597 3.74 -32.33 9.75
N TYR A 598 4.62 -31.69 10.51
CA TYR A 598 4.56 -30.25 10.72
C TYR A 598 4.82 -29.46 9.43
N PHE A 599 6.00 -29.66 8.84
CA PHE A 599 6.48 -28.83 7.74
C PHE A 599 7.21 -29.66 6.68
N THR A 600 7.17 -29.19 5.42
CA THR A 600 8.01 -29.75 4.37
C THR A 600 8.49 -28.69 3.39
N HIS A 601 9.79 -28.74 3.05
CA HIS A 601 10.37 -27.95 1.95
C HIS A 601 9.96 -28.43 0.56
N ASN A 602 9.17 -29.52 0.47
CA ASN A 602 8.76 -30.05 -0.81
C ASN A 602 7.62 -29.22 -1.39
N THR A 603 7.72 -28.97 -2.70
CA THR A 603 6.69 -28.26 -3.48
C THR A 603 5.36 -29.01 -3.50
N THR A 604 5.36 -30.32 -3.24
CA THR A 604 4.17 -31.17 -3.13
C THR A 604 4.12 -31.84 -1.77
N ASP A 605 2.91 -32.00 -1.25
CA ASP A 605 2.68 -32.79 -0.03
C ASP A 605 2.84 -34.28 -0.30
N PHE A 606 3.08 -35.04 0.76
CA PHE A 606 3.16 -36.49 0.72
C PHE A 606 2.51 -37.08 1.97
N ALA A 607 2.02 -38.31 1.89
CA ALA A 607 1.51 -39.00 3.07
C ALA A 607 2.69 -39.42 3.97
N LEU A 608 2.56 -39.19 5.28
CA LEU A 608 3.45 -39.68 6.32
C LEU A 608 2.59 -40.24 7.46
N THR A 609 2.93 -41.42 7.97
CA THR A 609 2.27 -42.01 9.13
C THR A 609 3.31 -42.67 10.01
N THR A 610 3.31 -42.30 11.28
CA THR A 610 4.20 -42.84 12.30
C THR A 610 3.45 -43.88 13.11
N TYR A 611 4.10 -45.01 13.37
CA TYR A 611 3.61 -46.10 14.20
C TYR A 611 4.58 -46.30 15.33
N ALA A 612 4.07 -46.55 16.53
CA ALA A 612 4.91 -46.83 17.67
C ALA A 612 4.25 -47.79 18.65
N GLY A 613 5.09 -48.58 19.31
CA GLY A 613 4.70 -49.46 20.40
C GLY A 613 5.93 -49.80 21.24
N TRP A 614 5.73 -50.18 22.48
CA TRP A 614 6.84 -50.53 23.37
C TRP A 614 6.62 -51.88 24.06
N ASP A 615 7.71 -52.52 24.48
CA ASP A 615 7.70 -53.63 25.42
C ASP A 615 8.70 -53.38 26.57
N ALA A 616 8.94 -54.38 27.42
CA ALA A 616 9.80 -54.18 28.59
C ALA A 616 11.24 -53.74 28.25
N ASP A 617 11.71 -54.02 27.04
CA ASP A 617 13.10 -53.85 26.65
C ASP A 617 13.29 -52.83 25.50
N ASN A 618 12.26 -52.57 24.68
CA ASN A 618 12.40 -51.80 23.45
C ASN A 618 11.24 -50.83 23.17
N LEU A 619 11.57 -49.70 22.54
CA LEU A 619 10.63 -48.86 21.80
C LEU A 619 10.75 -49.17 20.30
N TYR A 620 9.63 -49.54 19.69
CA TYR A 620 9.53 -49.83 18.27
C TYR A 620 8.90 -48.64 17.56
N ILE A 621 9.54 -48.18 16.49
CA ILE A 621 9.05 -47.08 15.65
C ILE A 621 9.06 -47.56 14.19
N ALA A 622 7.95 -47.37 13.49
CA ALA A 622 7.88 -47.57 12.05
C ALA A 622 7.26 -46.34 11.39
N ILE A 623 7.73 -46.03 10.18
CA ILE A 623 7.26 -44.86 9.45
C ILE A 623 6.84 -45.30 8.04
N ALA A 624 5.56 -45.10 7.72
CA ALA A 624 5.05 -45.23 6.37
C ALA A 624 5.11 -43.87 5.68
N ALA A 625 5.65 -43.82 4.47
CA ALA A 625 5.58 -42.63 3.65
C ALA A 625 5.27 -42.98 2.20
N GLY A 626 4.57 -42.09 1.50
CA GLY A 626 4.30 -42.24 0.06
C GLY A 626 5.55 -42.15 -0.84
N ARG A 627 6.74 -42.07 -0.24
CA ARG A 627 8.04 -41.95 -0.91
C ARG A 627 9.16 -42.42 0.00
N GLN A 628 10.32 -42.70 -0.58
CA GLN A 628 11.50 -43.07 0.19
C GLN A 628 12.04 -41.86 0.94
N LEU A 629 12.26 -42.01 2.25
CA LEU A 629 12.79 -40.98 3.13
C LEU A 629 14.01 -41.52 3.88
N ARG A 630 14.89 -40.61 4.28
CA ARG A 630 15.93 -40.87 5.29
C ARG A 630 15.45 -40.27 6.58
N PHE A 631 15.51 -41.03 7.66
CA PHE A 631 15.06 -40.60 8.97
C PHE A 631 16.24 -40.50 9.93
N ALA A 632 16.19 -39.52 10.80
CA ALA A 632 17.00 -39.43 12.01
C ALA A 632 16.04 -39.25 13.17
N LEU A 633 16.30 -39.93 14.27
CA LEU A 633 15.59 -39.75 15.52
C LEU A 633 16.51 -38.97 16.46
N SER A 634 16.04 -37.83 16.96
CA SER A 634 16.65 -37.14 18.09
C SER A 634 15.79 -37.47 19.30
N ILE A 635 16.41 -37.94 20.38
CA ILE A 635 15.75 -38.30 21.65
C ILE A 635 16.22 -37.33 22.71
#